data_AF-A0A930F7H8-F1
#
_entry.id   AF-A0A930F7H8-F1
#
_cell.length_a   1.000
_cell.length_b   1.000
_cell.length_c   1.000
_cell.angle_alpha   90.00
_cell.angle_beta   90.00
_cell.angle_gamma   90.00
#
_symmetry.space_group_name_H-M   'P 1'
#
loop_
_entity.id
_entity.type
_entity.pdbx_description
1 polymer ?
#
loop_
_entity_poly.entity_id
_entity_poly.type
_entity_poly.pdbx_seq_one_letter_code
_entity_poly.pdbx_strand_id
1 'polypeptide(L)'
;MKLANHMIVEHVDGTQEDIVFQKYPIDFPKEPQFDKKEDTVILKFSKFESCEDTEKFLQAHQKDIEQCKRLIIDLRKNIGGSEEGYLPLLGYIVKEDSTLNDVYGNRTIWTNYSETNCQRSIDNLQPYLESDVKEIKEYVQSAISYYEQMKAIGWIKGEQE
;
A
#
# COMPACT_ATOMS: atom_id res chain seq x y z
N MET A 1 11.75 9.84 5.69
CA MET A 1 12.42 8.98 6.69
C MET A 1 13.93 8.98 6.43
N LYS A 2 14.76 9.50 7.33
CA LYS A 2 16.23 9.35 7.22
C LYS A 2 16.60 7.95 7.71
N LEU A 3 16.83 7.03 6.78
CA LEU A 3 17.42 5.73 7.12
C LEU A 3 18.89 5.94 7.48
N ALA A 4 19.38 5.17 8.46
CA ALA A 4 20.81 5.10 8.75
C ALA A 4 21.55 4.67 7.47
N ASN A 5 22.72 5.25 7.20
CA ASN A 5 23.53 4.91 6.02
C ASN A 5 24.71 3.98 6.36
N HIS A 6 24.95 3.75 7.65
CA HIS A 6 26.00 2.88 8.15
C HIS A 6 25.67 2.39 9.56
N MET A 7 26.40 1.40 10.04
CA MET A 7 26.41 0.97 11.44
C MET A 7 27.84 0.71 11.92
N ILE A 8 28.11 1.00 13.19
CA ILE A 8 29.33 0.59 13.86
C ILE A 8 29.05 -0.74 14.58
N VAL A 9 29.83 -1.77 14.26
CA VAL A 9 29.77 -3.08 14.91
C VAL A 9 30.99 -3.23 15.80
N GLU A 10 30.76 -3.58 17.07
CA GLU A 10 31.83 -3.94 18.00
C GLU A 10 31.97 -5.47 18.07
N HIS A 11 33.17 -5.95 17.80
CA HIS A 11 33.51 -7.37 17.80
C HIS A 11 33.86 -7.86 19.21
N VAL A 12 33.87 -9.17 19.42
CA VAL A 12 34.14 -9.79 20.73
C VAL A 12 35.54 -9.46 21.26
N ASP A 13 36.49 -9.14 20.38
CA ASP A 13 37.85 -8.73 20.72
C ASP A 13 37.98 -7.22 21.00
N GLY A 14 36.87 -6.48 20.99
CA GLY A 14 36.80 -5.04 21.23
C GLY A 14 37.17 -4.18 20.02
N THR A 15 37.45 -4.79 18.85
CA THR A 15 37.63 -4.03 17.61
C THR A 15 36.30 -3.51 17.07
N GLN A 16 36.33 -2.38 16.36
CA GLN A 16 35.14 -1.81 15.74
C GLN A 16 35.27 -1.79 14.21
N GLU A 17 34.16 -2.07 13.54
CA GLU A 17 34.04 -2.03 12.09
C GLU A 17 32.88 -1.10 11.69
N ASP A 18 33.13 -0.23 10.71
CA ASP A 18 32.11 0.61 10.10
C ASP A 18 31.53 -0.08 8.86
N ILE A 19 30.29 -0.57 8.97
CA ILE A 19 29.57 -1.20 7.88
C ILE A 19 28.71 -0.15 7.19
N VAL A 20 29.17 0.32 6.04
CA VAL A 20 28.39 1.20 5.17
C VAL A 20 27.30 0.40 4.47
N PHE A 21 26.04 0.79 4.64
CA PHE A 21 24.94 0.14 3.94
C PHE A 21 24.98 0.50 2.46
N GLN A 22 25.14 -0.51 1.61
CA GLN A 22 24.89 -0.33 0.19
C GLN A 22 23.40 -0.13 -0.01
N LYS A 23 23.02 1.04 -0.54
CA LYS A 23 21.68 1.27 -1.05
C LYS A 23 21.54 0.45 -2.32
N TYR A 24 20.99 -0.75 -2.20
CA TYR A 24 20.58 -1.50 -3.36
C TYR A 24 19.55 -0.68 -4.13
N PRO A 25 19.72 -0.46 -5.45
CA PRO A 25 18.63 0.07 -6.23
C PRO A 25 17.44 -0.87 -6.00
N ILE A 26 16.30 -0.28 -5.61
CA ILE A 26 15.05 -1.03 -5.65
C ILE A 26 14.87 -1.38 -7.12
N ASP A 27 14.99 -2.66 -7.43
CA ASP A 27 14.73 -3.16 -8.77
C ASP A 27 13.26 -2.83 -9.03
N PHE A 28 13.05 -1.78 -9.84
CA PHE A 28 11.72 -1.23 -9.96
C PHE A 28 10.80 -2.30 -10.53
N PRO A 29 9.55 -2.33 -10.05
CA PRO A 29 8.64 -3.38 -10.41
C PRO A 29 8.43 -3.41 -11.93
N LYS A 30 8.50 -4.60 -12.51
CA LYS A 30 8.25 -4.81 -13.94
C LYS A 30 6.78 -4.55 -14.26
N GLU A 31 6.52 -4.17 -15.51
CA GLU A 31 5.16 -4.15 -16.08
C GLU A 31 4.37 -5.42 -15.69
N PRO A 32 3.02 -5.34 -15.57
CA PRO A 32 2.18 -6.49 -15.31
C PRO A 32 2.51 -7.67 -16.22
N GLN A 33 2.59 -8.87 -15.64
CA GLN A 33 3.01 -10.07 -16.37
C GLN A 33 1.91 -11.11 -16.40
N PHE A 34 1.75 -11.73 -17.56
CA PHE A 34 0.86 -12.85 -17.79
C PHE A 34 1.66 -14.12 -18.06
N ASP A 35 1.32 -15.22 -17.38
CA ASP A 35 1.83 -16.56 -17.64
C ASP A 35 0.67 -17.56 -17.62
N LYS A 36 0.75 -18.61 -18.44
CA LYS A 36 -0.27 -19.67 -18.55
C LYS A 36 0.40 -21.03 -18.56
N LYS A 37 -0.03 -21.89 -17.63
CA LYS A 37 0.40 -23.28 -17.53
C LYS A 37 -0.82 -24.19 -17.44
N GLU A 38 -1.02 -25.00 -18.48
CA GLU A 38 -2.19 -25.89 -18.59
C GLU A 38 -3.52 -25.12 -18.41
N ASP A 39 -4.29 -25.45 -17.37
CA ASP A 39 -5.57 -24.85 -17.00
C ASP A 39 -5.43 -23.70 -16.00
N THR A 40 -4.19 -23.26 -15.72
CA THR A 40 -3.88 -22.24 -14.72
C THR A 40 -3.34 -20.97 -15.38
N VAL A 41 -3.95 -19.83 -15.07
CA VAL A 41 -3.48 -18.49 -15.43
C VAL A 41 -2.81 -17.85 -14.22
N ILE A 42 -1.68 -17.19 -14.44
CA ILE A 42 -0.91 -16.47 -13.42
C ILE A 42 -0.77 -15.01 -13.86
N LEU A 43 -1.36 -14.11 -13.08
CA LEU A 43 -1.22 -12.66 -13.23
C LEU A 43 -0.25 -12.16 -12.17
N LYS A 44 0.79 -11.43 -12.56
CA LYS A 44 1.76 -10.84 -11.63
C LYS A 44 1.71 -9.33 -11.73
N PHE A 45 1.41 -8.68 -10.61
CA PHE A 45 1.44 -7.23 -10.50
C PHE A 45 2.52 -6.85 -9.51
N SER A 46 3.48 -6.06 -9.97
CA SER A 46 4.56 -5.61 -9.11
C SER A 46 4.41 -4.13 -8.69
N LYS A 47 3.51 -3.38 -9.35
CA LYS A 47 2.97 -2.08 -8.94
C LYS A 47 1.56 -1.91 -9.54
N PHE A 48 0.73 -1.10 -8.91
CA PHE A 48 -0.54 -0.62 -9.48
C PHE A 48 -0.41 0.84 -9.93
N GLU A 49 -0.42 1.11 -11.23
CA GLU A 49 -0.36 2.48 -11.75
C GLU A 49 -1.72 3.17 -11.67
N SER A 50 -2.76 2.53 -12.22
CA SER A 50 -4.13 3.03 -12.22
C SER A 50 -5.15 1.90 -12.33
N CYS A 51 -6.43 2.22 -12.12
CA CYS A 51 -7.54 1.32 -12.40
C CYS A 51 -7.57 0.96 -13.90
N GLU A 52 -7.46 1.96 -14.77
CA GLU A 52 -7.53 1.80 -16.23
C GLU A 52 -6.42 0.89 -16.78
N ASP A 53 -5.19 1.01 -16.28
CA ASP A 53 -4.07 0.17 -16.73
C ASP A 53 -4.29 -1.29 -16.36
N THR A 54 -4.86 -1.53 -15.17
CA THR A 54 -5.18 -2.88 -14.71
C THR A 54 -6.33 -3.47 -15.53
N GLU A 55 -7.37 -2.69 -15.83
CA GLU A 55 -8.46 -3.11 -16.72
C GLU A 55 -7.95 -3.47 -18.12
N LYS A 56 -7.11 -2.62 -18.73
CA LYS A 56 -6.51 -2.89 -20.05
C LYS A 56 -5.70 -4.17 -20.05
N PHE A 57 -4.91 -4.40 -19.01
CA PHE A 57 -4.13 -5.63 -18.87
C PHE A 57 -5.03 -6.87 -18.77
N LEU A 58 -6.10 -6.81 -17.97
CA LEU A 58 -7.06 -7.91 -17.85
C LEU A 58 -7.80 -8.18 -19.16
N GLN A 59 -8.25 -7.12 -19.85
CA GLN A 59 -8.93 -7.21 -21.15
C GLN A 59 -8.04 -7.86 -22.22
N ALA A 60 -6.74 -7.52 -22.24
CA ALA A 60 -5.78 -8.12 -23.18
C ALA A 60 -5.65 -9.64 -23.02
N HIS A 61 -6.00 -10.18 -21.84
CA HIS A 61 -5.90 -11.59 -21.50
C HIS A 61 -7.25 -12.24 -21.13
N GLN A 62 -8.37 -11.57 -21.40
CA GLN A 62 -9.71 -11.94 -20.94
C GLN A 62 -10.08 -13.38 -21.31
N LYS A 63 -9.84 -13.77 -22.57
CA LYS A 63 -10.19 -15.11 -23.06
C LYS A 63 -9.50 -16.23 -22.26
N ASP A 64 -8.22 -16.05 -21.91
CA ASP A 64 -7.49 -17.05 -21.15
C ASP A 64 -7.92 -17.08 -19.69
N ILE A 65 -8.22 -15.91 -19.11
CA ILE A 65 -8.74 -15.78 -17.75
C ILE A 65 -10.11 -16.47 -17.63
N GLU A 66 -11.03 -16.23 -18.56
CA GLU A 66 -12.38 -16.82 -18.56
C GLU A 66 -12.38 -18.35 -18.76
N GLN A 67 -11.36 -18.89 -19.45
CA GLN A 67 -11.27 -20.32 -19.76
C GLN A 67 -10.43 -21.11 -18.75
N CYS A 68 -9.69 -20.44 -17.86
CA CYS A 68 -8.86 -21.12 -16.88
C CYS A 68 -9.73 -21.81 -15.81
N LYS A 69 -9.23 -22.91 -15.25
CA LYS A 69 -9.83 -23.53 -14.05
C LYS A 69 -9.30 -22.91 -12.76
N ARG A 70 -8.12 -22.29 -12.83
CA ARG A 70 -7.38 -21.77 -11.69
C ARG A 70 -6.74 -20.45 -12.07
N LEU A 71 -6.99 -19.42 -11.26
CA LEU A 71 -6.36 -18.11 -11.38
C LEU A 71 -5.44 -17.88 -10.18
N ILE A 72 -4.20 -17.48 -10.45
CA ILE A 72 -3.23 -17.06 -9.43
C ILE A 72 -2.93 -15.58 -9.64
N ILE A 73 -3.18 -14.77 -8.62
CA ILE A 73 -2.77 -13.37 -8.58
C ILE A 73 -1.55 -13.26 -7.66
N ASP A 74 -0.36 -13.04 -8.23
CA ASP A 74 0.91 -12.98 -7.51
C ASP A 74 1.29 -11.53 -7.19
N LEU A 75 1.12 -11.15 -5.92
CA LEU A 75 1.45 -9.83 -5.39
C LEU A 75 2.68 -9.85 -4.46
N ARG A 76 3.46 -10.94 -4.43
CA ARG A 76 4.57 -11.10 -3.47
C ARG A 76 5.69 -10.06 -3.61
N LYS A 77 5.81 -9.45 -4.80
CA LYS A 77 6.74 -8.37 -5.11
C LYS A 77 6.02 -7.05 -5.42
N ASN A 78 4.74 -6.93 -5.06
CA ASN A 78 3.97 -5.72 -5.28
C ASN A 78 4.38 -4.65 -4.26
N ILE A 79 4.80 -3.48 -4.74
CA ILE A 79 5.21 -2.36 -3.87
C ILE A 79 4.07 -1.37 -3.56
N GLY A 80 2.83 -1.71 -3.91
CA GLY A 80 1.66 -0.84 -3.85
C GLY A 80 1.50 0.00 -5.11
N GLY A 81 1.08 1.25 -4.95
CA GLY A 81 0.77 2.17 -6.04
C GLY A 81 -0.56 2.88 -5.79
N SER A 82 -1.32 3.15 -6.85
CA SER A 82 -2.67 3.70 -6.73
C SER A 82 -3.58 2.75 -5.94
N GLU A 83 -4.30 3.30 -4.96
CA GLU A 83 -5.29 2.54 -4.16
C GLU A 83 -6.41 1.98 -5.04
N GLU A 84 -6.75 2.62 -6.15
CA GLU A 84 -7.81 2.16 -7.05
C GLU A 84 -7.32 1.08 -8.03
N GLY A 85 -6.01 0.93 -8.21
CA GLY A 85 -5.47 0.06 -9.25
C GLY A 85 -5.75 -1.43 -9.04
N TYR A 86 -6.01 -1.86 -7.81
CA TYR A 86 -6.38 -3.26 -7.56
C TYR A 86 -7.88 -3.54 -7.74
N LEU A 87 -8.74 -2.51 -7.83
CA LEU A 87 -10.20 -2.67 -7.87
C LEU A 87 -10.67 -3.63 -8.97
N PRO A 88 -10.13 -3.61 -10.21
CA PRO A 88 -10.52 -4.55 -11.25
C PRO A 88 -10.27 -6.03 -10.91
N LEU A 89 -9.40 -6.32 -9.95
CA LEU A 89 -9.10 -7.68 -9.50
C LEU A 89 -10.14 -8.23 -8.52
N LEU A 90 -10.96 -7.37 -7.90
CA LEU A 90 -11.91 -7.77 -6.86
C LEU A 90 -12.92 -8.81 -7.37
N GLY A 91 -13.39 -8.66 -8.61
CA GLY A 91 -14.33 -9.60 -9.23
C GLY A 91 -13.79 -11.03 -9.40
N TYR A 92 -12.48 -11.23 -9.27
CA TYR A 92 -11.84 -12.54 -9.41
C TYR A 92 -11.52 -13.22 -8.07
N ILE A 93 -11.67 -12.51 -6.95
CA ILE A 93 -11.40 -13.04 -5.60
C ILE A 93 -12.67 -13.23 -4.78
N VAL A 94 -13.80 -12.67 -5.23
CA VAL A 94 -15.13 -12.90 -4.64
C VAL A 94 -15.88 -13.96 -5.43
N LYS A 95 -16.64 -14.80 -4.73
CA LYS A 95 -17.38 -15.91 -5.33
C LYS A 95 -18.73 -15.48 -5.93
N GLU A 96 -19.34 -14.47 -5.34
CA GLU A 96 -20.69 -13.99 -5.65
C GLU A 96 -20.68 -12.46 -5.61
N ASP A 97 -21.55 -11.84 -6.41
CA ASP A 97 -21.77 -10.40 -6.38
C ASP A 97 -22.18 -10.00 -4.96
N SER A 98 -21.33 -9.20 -4.34
CA SER A 98 -21.43 -8.86 -2.91
C SER A 98 -20.91 -7.45 -2.70
N THR A 99 -21.36 -6.82 -1.63
CA THR A 99 -20.78 -5.56 -1.18
C THR A 99 -19.48 -5.83 -0.43
N LEU A 100 -18.59 -4.83 -0.35
CA LEU A 100 -17.40 -4.95 0.51
C LEU A 100 -17.79 -5.23 1.97
N ASN A 101 -18.94 -4.72 2.43
CA ASN A 101 -19.47 -5.00 3.76
C ASN A 101 -19.84 -6.48 3.94
N ASP A 102 -20.36 -7.14 2.90
CA ASP A 102 -20.66 -8.57 2.96
C ASP A 102 -19.38 -9.42 3.02
N VAL A 103 -18.30 -8.97 2.36
CA VAL A 103 -17.01 -9.68 2.32
C VAL A 103 -16.20 -9.48 3.61
N TYR A 104 -16.13 -8.24 4.09
CA TYR A 104 -15.33 -7.89 5.27
C TYR A 104 -16.09 -8.08 6.57
N GLY A 105 -17.43 -7.99 6.55
CA GLY A 105 -18.27 -7.98 7.74
C GLY A 105 -18.02 -6.75 8.61
N ASN A 106 -18.44 -6.80 9.88
CA ASN A 106 -18.20 -5.74 10.86
C ASN A 106 -16.75 -5.76 11.37
N ARG A 107 -15.78 -5.46 10.51
CA ARG A 107 -14.40 -5.27 10.94
C ARG A 107 -14.31 -4.02 11.79
N THR A 108 -13.92 -4.24 13.04
CA THR A 108 -13.54 -3.15 13.91
C THR A 108 -12.10 -2.75 13.62
N ILE A 109 -11.87 -1.49 13.27
CA ILE A 109 -10.52 -0.93 13.16
C ILE A 109 -10.20 -0.25 14.49
N TRP A 110 -9.00 -0.53 15.03
CA TRP A 110 -8.47 0.17 16.19
C TRP A 110 -7.29 1.01 15.74
N THR A 111 -7.34 2.31 16.02
CA THR A 111 -6.26 3.24 15.69
C THR A 111 -5.64 3.76 16.98
N ASN A 112 -4.31 3.69 17.09
CA ASN A 112 -3.58 4.21 18.24
C ASN A 112 -3.06 5.63 17.98
N TYR A 113 -3.73 6.60 18.57
CA TYR A 113 -3.34 8.01 18.56
C TYR A 113 -2.34 8.31 19.68
N SER A 114 -1.15 7.70 19.60
CA SER A 114 -0.03 8.11 20.44
C SER A 114 0.47 9.50 20.02
N GLU A 115 1.06 10.23 20.96
CA GLU A 115 1.66 11.54 20.69
C GLU A 115 2.63 11.51 19.51
N THR A 116 3.51 10.51 19.46
CA THR A 116 4.49 10.33 18.38
C THR A 116 3.83 10.04 17.03
N ASN A 117 2.77 9.23 16.99
CA ASN A 117 2.10 8.90 15.73
C ASN A 117 1.36 10.12 15.17
N CYS A 118 0.59 10.83 16.01
CA CYS A 118 -0.12 12.03 15.59
C CYS A 118 0.86 13.11 15.09
N GLN A 119 1.95 13.35 15.82
CA GLN A 119 2.96 14.32 15.40
C GLN A 119 3.57 13.94 14.05
N ARG A 120 3.88 12.66 13.82
CA ARG A 120 4.39 12.19 12.54
C ARG A 120 3.40 12.41 11.40
N SER A 121 2.11 12.16 11.62
CA SER A 121 1.07 12.44 10.62
C SER A 121 0.99 13.92 10.31
N ILE A 122 1.06 14.80 11.31
CA ILE A 122 1.08 16.25 11.14
C ILE A 122 2.32 16.69 10.35
N ASP A 123 3.51 16.21 10.71
CA ASP A 123 4.76 16.56 10.03
C ASP A 123 4.74 16.13 8.55
N ASN A 124 4.10 15.00 8.23
CA ASN A 124 3.92 14.55 6.84
C ASN A 124 2.93 15.42 6.07
N LEU A 125 1.93 16.00 6.75
CA LEU A 125 0.88 16.82 6.15
C LEU A 125 1.30 18.28 5.99
N GLN A 126 2.14 18.81 6.88
CA GLN A 126 2.58 20.21 6.89
C GLN A 126 3.05 20.76 5.54
N PRO A 127 3.87 20.05 4.74
CA PRO A 127 4.33 20.56 3.45
C PRO A 127 3.19 20.88 2.47
N TYR A 128 2.04 20.20 2.59
CA TYR A 128 0.91 20.38 1.70
C TYR A 128 0.07 21.62 2.02
N LEU A 129 0.30 22.30 3.16
CA LEU A 129 -0.31 23.60 3.45
C LEU A 129 0.14 24.69 2.45
N GLU A 130 1.29 24.49 1.81
CA GLU A 130 1.82 25.39 0.78
C GLU A 130 1.23 25.11 -0.62
N SER A 131 0.45 24.04 -0.80
CA SER A 131 -0.11 23.63 -2.12
C SER A 131 -0.98 24.70 -2.75
N ASP A 132 -0.80 25.04 -4.03
CA ASP A 132 -1.66 26.04 -4.69
C ASP A 132 -3.12 25.59 -4.90
N VAL A 133 -3.45 24.33 -4.62
CA VAL A 133 -4.80 23.78 -4.71
C VAL A 133 -5.55 23.99 -3.40
N LYS A 134 -6.62 24.80 -3.45
CA LYS A 134 -7.38 25.20 -2.27
C LYS A 134 -7.96 24.02 -1.50
N GLU A 135 -8.52 23.04 -2.22
CA GLU A 135 -9.12 21.83 -1.68
C GLU A 135 -8.09 21.00 -0.89
N ILE A 136 -6.85 20.96 -1.37
CA ILE A 136 -5.75 20.29 -0.66
C ILE A 136 -5.44 21.03 0.63
N LYS A 137 -5.32 22.37 0.62
CA LYS A 137 -5.07 23.15 1.85
C LYS A 137 -6.16 22.94 2.89
N GLU A 138 -7.43 23.02 2.48
CA GLU A 138 -8.57 22.85 3.39
C GLU A 138 -8.60 21.45 4.00
N TYR A 139 -8.37 20.41 3.18
CA TYR A 139 -8.25 19.04 3.66
C TYR A 139 -7.10 18.88 4.66
N VAL A 140 -5.90 19.36 4.31
CA VAL A 140 -4.70 19.24 5.13
C VAL A 140 -4.88 19.94 6.47
N GLN A 141 -5.47 21.14 6.47
CA GLN A 141 -5.71 21.90 7.70
C GLN A 141 -6.73 21.21 8.61
N SER A 142 -7.78 20.63 8.05
CA SER A 142 -8.75 19.80 8.77
C SER A 142 -8.09 18.56 9.37
N ALA A 143 -7.29 17.84 8.57
CA ALA A 143 -6.59 16.63 9.00
C ALA A 143 -5.56 16.91 10.12
N ILE A 144 -4.78 17.99 10.01
CA ILE A 144 -3.86 18.41 11.08
C ILE A 144 -4.63 18.74 12.36
N SER A 145 -5.73 19.49 12.26
CA SER A 145 -6.56 19.84 13.42
C SER A 145 -7.12 18.60 14.10
N TYR A 146 -7.55 17.61 13.32
CA TYR A 146 -7.99 16.32 13.82
C TYR A 146 -6.88 15.58 14.58
N TYR A 147 -5.67 15.47 14.02
CA TYR A 147 -4.57 14.78 14.69
C TYR A 147 -4.10 15.48 15.98
N GLU A 148 -4.16 16.82 16.04
CA GLU A 148 -3.89 17.58 17.27
C GLU A 148 -4.94 17.27 18.35
N GLN A 149 -6.23 17.21 17.99
CA GLN A 149 -7.30 16.86 18.92
C GLN A 149 -7.19 15.42 19.43
N MET A 150 -6.78 14.49 18.56
CA MET A 150 -6.67 13.07 18.90
C MET A 150 -5.38 12.71 19.64
N LYS A 151 -4.43 13.65 19.75
CA LYS A 151 -3.09 13.42 20.28
C LYS A 151 -3.14 12.85 21.70
N ALA A 152 -2.39 11.76 21.91
CA ALA A 152 -2.26 11.05 23.18
C ALA A 152 -3.54 10.40 23.74
N ILE A 153 -4.64 10.33 22.98
CA ILE A 153 -5.86 9.63 23.41
C ILE A 153 -5.65 8.11 23.51
N GLY A 154 -4.70 7.55 22.75
CA GLY A 154 -4.44 6.11 22.72
C GLY A 154 -5.34 5.38 21.74
N TRP A 155 -5.81 4.18 22.10
CA TRP A 155 -6.60 3.33 21.20
C TRP A 155 -8.05 3.81 21.09
N ILE A 156 -8.45 4.20 19.89
CA ILE A 156 -9.85 4.51 19.54
C ILE A 156 -10.37 3.46 18.57
N LYS A 157 -11.60 3.02 18.85
CA LYS A 157 -12.37 2.16 17.96
C LYS A 157 -12.97 3.01 16.84
N GLY A 158 -12.56 2.75 15.60
CA GLY A 158 -13.23 3.27 14.41
C GLY A 158 -14.38 2.36 14.01
N GLU A 159 -15.49 2.97 13.59
CA GLU A 159 -16.50 2.29 12.77
C GLU A 159 -16.10 2.50 11.30
N GLN A 160 -16.19 1.46 10.48
CA GLN A 160 -16.03 1.60 9.03
C GLN A 160 -17.25 2.38 8.53
N GLU A 161 -17.05 3.54 7.90
CA GLU A 161 -18.11 4.23 7.13
C GLU A 161 -18.43 3.46 5.84
#